data_AF-A0A974ZMT9-F1
#
_entry.id   AF-A0A974ZMT9-F1
#
_cell.length_a   1.000
_cell.length_b   1.000
_cell.length_c   1.000
_cell.angle_alpha   90.00
_cell.angle_beta   90.00
_cell.angle_gamma   90.00
#
_symmetry.space_group_name_H-M   'P 1'
#
loop_
_entity.id
_entity.type
_entity.pdbx_description
1 polymer ?
#
loop_
_entity_poly.entity_id
_entity_poly.type
_entity_poly.pdbx_seq_one_letter_code
_entity_poly.pdbx_strand_id
1 'polypeptide(L)'
;MLRMHKNIFSTSLQAGLCLLWLAAPGQADAAYPEPSESEMKSAIERTMVQRGGTQGAPGEVVVENALSGVSLKIVDFEKLGCSPAQGAGYFCTYQITTKANFYSNEGTRAGNNHAAGANALLGWVAADQ
;
A
#
# COMPACT_ATOMS: atom_id res chain seq x y z
N MET A 1 27.12 -71.13 -14.72
CA MET A 1 25.74 -70.89 -15.22
C MET A 1 25.70 -69.44 -15.69
N LEU A 2 25.89 -69.07 -16.96
CA LEU A 2 25.36 -69.60 -18.23
C LEU A 2 23.84 -69.36 -18.36
N ARG A 3 23.47 -68.19 -18.90
CA ARG A 3 22.60 -67.96 -20.07
C ARG A 3 21.95 -66.57 -19.98
N MET A 4 22.22 -65.68 -20.94
CA MET A 4 21.58 -65.57 -22.27
C MET A 4 20.11 -65.17 -22.14
N HIS A 5 19.51 -64.28 -22.92
CA HIS A 5 19.82 -63.49 -24.11
C HIS A 5 18.57 -62.60 -24.34
N LYS A 6 18.73 -61.43 -24.96
CA LYS A 6 18.06 -61.06 -26.23
C LYS A 6 18.29 -59.57 -26.56
N ASN A 7 19.38 -59.29 -27.28
CA ASN A 7 19.39 -58.92 -28.70
C ASN A 7 18.05 -58.45 -29.32
N ILE A 8 17.92 -57.47 -30.24
CA ILE A 8 18.79 -56.60 -31.05
C ILE A 8 17.83 -55.97 -32.13
N PHE A 9 18.21 -54.84 -32.77
CA PHE A 9 17.67 -54.27 -34.05
C PHE A 9 16.24 -53.66 -33.99
N SER A 10 15.82 -52.63 -34.76
CA SER A 10 16.37 -51.91 -35.92
C SER A 10 15.57 -50.60 -36.12
N THR A 11 16.25 -49.55 -36.59
CA THR A 11 15.79 -48.51 -37.56
C THR A 11 14.33 -48.04 -37.59
N SER A 12 14.10 -46.74 -37.42
CA SER A 12 13.62 -45.88 -38.54
C SER A 12 13.55 -44.40 -38.16
N LEU A 13 13.99 -43.63 -39.14
CA LEU A 13 13.98 -42.19 -39.33
C LEU A 13 12.54 -41.63 -39.32
N GLN A 14 12.22 -40.69 -38.43
CA GLN A 14 11.15 -39.69 -38.63
C GLN A 14 11.78 -38.34 -38.23
N ALA A 15 12.39 -37.65 -39.21
CA ALA A 15 11.73 -36.67 -40.06
C ALA A 15 11.19 -35.52 -39.20
N GLY A 16 11.88 -34.39 -39.30
CA GLY A 16 11.64 -33.21 -38.49
C GLY A 16 10.24 -32.64 -38.63
N LEU A 17 9.80 -32.00 -37.56
CA LEU A 17 8.89 -30.87 -37.63
C LEU A 17 9.61 -29.64 -37.12
N CYS A 18 9.69 -28.67 -38.02
CA CYS A 18 9.93 -27.24 -37.84
C CYS A 18 9.74 -26.76 -36.39
N LEU A 19 10.76 -26.16 -35.77
CA LEU A 19 10.99 -24.71 -35.87
C LEU A 19 9.68 -23.93 -35.90
N LEU A 20 9.38 -23.32 -34.75
CA LEU A 20 8.63 -22.09 -34.49
C LEU A 20 7.82 -22.27 -33.21
N TRP A 21 8.51 -22.48 -32.08
CA TRP A 21 8.03 -21.77 -30.89
C TRP A 21 8.29 -20.31 -31.21
N LEU A 22 7.23 -19.65 -31.69
CA LEU A 22 7.18 -18.21 -31.79
C LEU A 22 7.75 -17.66 -30.49
N ALA A 23 8.73 -16.77 -30.62
CA ALA A 23 9.00 -15.80 -29.60
C ALA A 23 7.64 -15.20 -29.22
N ALA A 24 7.09 -15.63 -28.08
CA ALA A 24 5.95 -14.96 -27.50
C ALA A 24 6.40 -13.50 -27.40
N PRO A 25 5.71 -12.55 -28.05
CA PRO A 25 6.03 -11.15 -27.86
C PRO A 25 6.02 -10.93 -26.36
N GLY A 26 7.14 -10.37 -25.87
CA GLY A 26 7.39 -10.19 -24.45
C GLY A 26 6.10 -9.76 -23.78
N GLN A 27 5.74 -10.47 -22.71
CA GLN A 27 4.66 -10.05 -21.84
C GLN A 27 4.97 -8.61 -21.48
N ALA A 28 4.30 -7.66 -22.14
CA ALA A 28 4.26 -6.30 -21.69
C ALA A 28 3.72 -6.43 -20.27
N ASP A 29 4.58 -6.17 -19.28
CA ASP A 29 4.18 -6.10 -17.88
C ASP A 29 2.85 -5.37 -17.87
N ALA A 30 1.80 -6.02 -17.36
CA ALA A 30 0.47 -5.44 -17.35
C ALA A 30 0.62 -4.04 -16.74
N ALA A 31 0.50 -3.02 -17.58
CA ALA A 31 0.66 -1.65 -17.15
C ALA A 31 -0.53 -1.39 -16.24
N TYR A 32 -0.33 -1.56 -14.94
CA TYR A 32 -1.33 -1.22 -13.95
C TYR A 32 -1.69 0.26 -14.20
N PRO A 33 -2.98 0.63 -14.13
CA PRO A 33 -3.34 2.03 -14.24
C PRO A 33 -2.68 2.82 -13.11
N GLU A 34 -2.32 4.06 -13.41
CA GLU A 34 -1.85 5.01 -12.40
C GLU A 34 -2.95 5.19 -11.34
N PRO A 35 -2.63 5.13 -10.03
CA PRO A 35 -3.64 5.20 -8.98
C PRO A 35 -4.31 6.58 -8.96
N SER A 36 -5.63 6.60 -8.78
CA SER A 36 -6.40 7.81 -8.52
C SER A 36 -6.11 8.39 -7.12
N GLU A 37 -6.41 9.67 -6.91
CA GLU A 37 -6.33 10.30 -5.59
C GLU A 37 -7.13 9.55 -4.53
N SER A 38 -8.34 9.11 -4.87
CA SER A 38 -9.18 8.33 -3.96
C SER A 38 -8.55 7.00 -3.56
N GLU A 39 -7.86 6.31 -4.48
CA GLU A 39 -7.17 5.06 -4.19
C GLU A 39 -5.96 5.31 -3.29
N MET A 40 -5.18 6.36 -3.56
CA MET A 40 -4.03 6.72 -2.74
C MET A 40 -4.45 7.15 -1.32
N LYS A 41 -5.48 8.00 -1.20
CA LYS A 41 -6.07 8.40 0.08
C LYS A 41 -6.54 7.18 0.87
N SER A 42 -7.29 6.29 0.22
CA SER A 42 -7.78 5.06 0.86
C SER A 42 -6.65 4.12 1.28
N ALA A 43 -5.55 4.07 0.53
CA ALA A 43 -4.38 3.27 0.89
C ALA A 43 -3.66 3.84 2.13
N ILE A 44 -3.57 5.16 2.25
CA ILE A 44 -3.02 5.83 3.44
C ILE A 44 -3.89 5.54 4.66
N GLU A 45 -5.20 5.76 4.58
CA GLU A 45 -6.14 5.50 5.68
C GLU A 45 -6.07 4.04 6.15
N ARG A 46 -6.07 3.09 5.20
CA ARG A 46 -5.92 1.66 5.49
C ARG A 46 -4.59 1.35 6.17
N THR A 47 -3.51 1.98 5.74
CA THR A 47 -2.18 1.79 6.35
C THR A 47 -2.16 2.31 7.79
N MET A 48 -2.80 3.44 8.07
CA MET A 48 -2.92 3.97 9.43
C MET A 48 -3.69 3.01 10.35
N VAL A 49 -4.79 2.44 9.87
CA VAL A 49 -5.56 1.42 10.60
C VAL A 49 -4.72 0.15 10.83
N GLN A 50 -4.05 -0.35 9.79
CA GLN A 50 -3.19 -1.54 9.90
C GLN A 50 -2.03 -1.37 10.90
N ARG A 51 -1.60 -0.12 11.13
CA ARG A 51 -0.53 0.22 12.09
C ARG A 51 -1.03 0.47 13.51
N GLY A 52 -2.28 0.14 13.82
CA GLY A 52 -2.84 0.20 15.17
C GLY A 52 -3.83 1.35 15.40
N GLY A 53 -4.20 2.09 14.34
CA GLY A 53 -5.35 2.98 14.40
C GLY A 53 -6.67 2.23 14.28
N THR A 54 -7.77 2.88 14.67
CA THR A 54 -9.14 2.43 14.46
C THR A 54 -9.88 3.44 13.58
N GLN A 55 -10.85 2.97 12.81
CA GLN A 55 -11.69 3.87 12.01
C GLN A 55 -12.65 4.62 12.95
N GLY A 56 -12.58 5.96 12.92
CA GLY A 56 -13.51 6.84 13.62
C GLY A 56 -14.69 7.24 12.73
N ALA A 57 -14.98 8.55 12.68
CA ALA A 57 -15.89 9.12 11.70
C ALA A 57 -15.38 8.94 10.25
N PRO A 58 -16.21 9.17 9.21
CA PRO A 58 -15.75 9.09 7.83
C PRO A 58 -14.50 9.95 7.55
N GLY A 59 -13.42 9.30 7.10
CA GLY A 59 -12.11 9.91 6.82
C GLY A 59 -11.25 10.20 8.06
N GLU A 60 -11.64 9.70 9.23
CA GLU A 60 -10.93 9.86 10.50
C GLU A 60 -10.36 8.51 10.98
N VAL A 61 -9.09 8.55 11.39
CA VAL A 61 -8.41 7.43 12.05
C VAL A 61 -8.03 7.87 13.46
N VAL A 62 -8.36 7.03 14.44
CA VAL A 62 -8.10 7.28 15.85
C VAL A 62 -6.97 6.38 16.32
N VAL A 63 -6.01 6.94 17.05
CA VAL A 63 -4.96 6.19 17.74
C VAL A 63 -5.04 6.56 19.21
N GLU A 64 -5.26 5.59 20.09
CA GLU A 64 -5.43 5.87 21.50
C GLU A 64 -4.93 4.76 22.41
N ASN A 65 -4.77 5.11 23.67
CA ASN A 65 -4.48 4.21 24.78
C ASN A 65 -5.31 4.62 26.01
N ALA A 66 -5.08 3.98 27.15
CA ALA A 66 -5.82 4.25 28.38
C ALA A 66 -5.68 5.69 28.92
N LEU A 67 -4.65 6.43 28.51
CA LEU A 67 -4.33 7.77 29.03
C LEU A 67 -4.69 8.89 28.03
N SER A 68 -4.52 8.64 26.74
CA SER A 68 -4.63 9.67 25.71
C SER A 68 -5.00 9.09 24.36
N GLY A 69 -5.57 9.93 23.50
CA GLY A 69 -5.76 9.61 22.10
C GLY A 69 -5.51 10.80 21.18
N VAL A 70 -5.38 10.47 19.90
CA VAL A 70 -5.34 11.42 18.79
C VAL A 70 -6.30 10.94 17.72
N SER A 71 -7.18 11.83 17.30
CA SER A 71 -7.94 11.70 16.06
C SER A 71 -7.16 12.39 14.94
N LEU A 72 -6.99 11.69 13.82
CA LEU A 72 -6.34 12.20 12.62
C LEU A 72 -7.33 12.15 11.46
N LYS A 73 -7.52 13.28 10.77
CA LYS A 73 -8.40 13.38 9.61
C LYS A 73 -7.67 13.98 8.42
N ILE A 74 -7.73 13.31 7.28
CA ILE A 74 -7.25 13.85 6.00
C ILE A 74 -8.32 14.82 5.47
N VAL A 75 -8.06 16.12 5.56
CA VAL A 75 -8.99 17.17 5.13
C VAL A 75 -8.82 17.54 3.67
N ASP A 76 -7.60 17.43 3.14
CA ASP A 76 -7.30 17.66 1.74
C ASP A 76 -6.19 16.70 1.27
N PHE A 77 -6.27 16.33 0.00
CA PHE A 77 -5.35 15.40 -0.63
C PHE A 77 -5.20 15.76 -2.11
N GLU A 78 -3.99 16.15 -2.50
CA GLU A 78 -3.68 16.54 -3.88
C GLU A 78 -2.57 15.64 -4.42
N LYS A 79 -2.80 15.04 -5.58
CA LYS A 79 -1.78 14.30 -6.31
C LYS A 79 -0.97 15.24 -7.20
N LEU A 80 0.33 15.31 -6.94
CA LEU A 80 1.25 16.18 -7.68
C LEU A 80 1.83 15.51 -8.94
N GLY A 81 1.89 14.17 -8.96
CA GLY A 81 2.28 13.41 -10.15
C GLY A 81 2.78 12.00 -9.82
N CYS A 82 2.85 11.14 -10.83
CA CYS A 82 3.40 9.80 -10.70
C CYS A 82 4.40 9.48 -11.81
N SER A 83 5.36 8.62 -11.49
CA SER A 83 6.27 8.01 -12.46
C SER A 83 6.18 6.49 -12.37
N PRO A 84 6.24 5.75 -13.50
CA PRO A 84 6.30 4.29 -13.46
C PRO A 84 7.47 3.80 -12.62
N ALA A 85 7.26 2.75 -11.82
CA ALA A 85 8.34 2.06 -11.11
C ALA A 85 9.14 1.18 -12.09
N GLN A 86 10.33 0.69 -11.67
CA GLN A 86 11.12 -0.29 -12.45
C GLN A 86 10.47 -1.69 -12.52
N GLY A 87 9.24 -1.83 -12.01
CA GLY A 87 8.41 -3.04 -12.04
C GLY A 87 6.94 -2.63 -11.99
N ALA A 88 6.07 -3.50 -11.49
CA ALA A 88 4.65 -3.17 -11.37
C ALA A 88 4.41 -1.98 -10.40
N GLY A 89 3.72 -0.95 -10.89
CA GLY A 89 3.22 0.17 -10.07
C GLY A 89 3.86 1.53 -10.40
N TYR A 90 3.63 2.50 -9.51
CA TYR A 90 4.05 3.89 -9.66
C TYR A 90 4.64 4.43 -8.36
N PHE A 91 5.60 5.34 -8.50
CA PHE A 91 5.99 6.27 -7.44
C PHE A 91 5.20 7.55 -7.62
N CYS A 92 4.36 7.89 -6.63
CA CYS A 92 3.51 9.07 -6.68
C CYS A 92 3.93 10.09 -5.63
N THR A 93 3.99 11.35 -6.03
CA THR A 93 4.15 12.50 -5.15
C THR A 93 2.78 13.08 -4.87
N TYR A 94 2.51 13.41 -3.61
CA TYR A 94 1.23 13.96 -3.17
C TYR A 94 1.46 14.98 -2.05
N GLN A 95 0.51 15.90 -1.91
CA GLN A 95 0.35 16.79 -0.78
C GLN A 95 -0.84 16.31 0.05
N ILE A 96 -0.66 16.32 1.37
CA ILE A 96 -1.71 15.91 2.31
C ILE A 96 -1.85 16.96 3.39
N THR A 97 -3.10 17.36 3.63
CA THR A 97 -3.45 18.27 4.71
C THR A 97 -4.22 17.47 5.75
N THR A 98 -3.72 17.43 6.98
CA THR A 98 -4.30 16.64 8.06
C THR A 98 -4.68 17.51 9.25
N LYS A 99 -5.82 17.22 9.86
CA LYS A 99 -6.18 17.78 11.17
C LYS A 99 -5.94 16.72 12.23
N ALA A 100 -5.30 17.14 13.32
CA ALA A 100 -5.10 16.31 14.50
C ALA A 100 -5.90 16.87 15.67
N ASN A 101 -6.58 16.02 16.42
CA ASN A 101 -7.25 16.38 17.66
C ASN A 101 -6.78 15.46 18.79
N PHE A 102 -6.02 16.02 19.72
CA PHE A 102 -5.50 15.33 20.90
C PHE A 102 -6.53 15.41 22.03
N TYR A 103 -6.71 14.31 22.74
CA TYR A 103 -7.62 14.23 23.90
C TYR A 103 -7.03 13.34 25.00
N SER A 104 -7.50 13.54 26.23
CA SER A 104 -7.12 12.72 27.38
C SER A 104 -8.25 11.76 27.74
N ASN A 105 -7.88 10.52 28.04
CA ASN A 105 -8.76 9.47 28.53
C ASN A 105 -8.70 9.33 30.06
N GLU A 106 -7.82 10.09 30.73
CA GLU A 106 -7.60 10.00 32.18
C GLU A 106 -8.73 10.63 33.01
N GLY A 107 -9.54 11.51 32.42
CA GLY A 107 -10.59 12.24 33.15
C GLY A 107 -10.06 13.23 34.20
N THR A 108 -8.76 13.54 34.18
CA THR A 108 -8.13 14.49 35.12
C THR A 108 -7.97 15.87 34.49
N ARG A 109 -7.94 16.91 35.32
CA ARG A 109 -7.64 18.29 34.86
C ARG A 109 -6.26 18.39 34.23
N ALA A 110 -5.27 17.65 34.75
CA ALA A 110 -3.92 17.64 34.22
C ALA A 110 -3.88 17.05 32.79
N GLY A 111 -4.53 15.91 32.57
CA GLY A 111 -4.65 15.29 31.26
C GLY A 111 -5.36 16.19 30.25
N ASN A 112 -6.46 16.83 30.64
CA ASN A 112 -7.19 17.77 29.77
C ASN A 112 -6.34 18.99 29.39
N ASN A 113 -5.58 19.55 30.34
CA ASN A 113 -4.68 20.67 30.06
C ASN A 113 -3.54 20.26 29.11
N HIS A 114 -3.00 19.04 29.27
CA HIS A 114 -1.99 18.50 28.38
C HIS A 114 -2.53 18.35 26.95
N ALA A 115 -3.72 17.75 26.78
CA ALA A 115 -4.38 17.64 25.49
C ALA A 115 -4.65 19.01 24.84
N ALA A 116 -5.11 20.00 25.62
CA ALA A 116 -5.31 21.36 25.14
C ALA A 116 -3.99 22.01 24.68
N GLY A 117 -2.89 21.82 25.42
CA GLY A 117 -1.56 22.28 25.01
C GLY A 117 -1.07 21.60 23.73
N ALA A 118 -1.28 20.29 23.59
CA ALA A 118 -0.95 19.55 22.37
C ALA A 118 -1.76 20.07 21.17
N ASN A 119 -3.05 20.33 21.34
CA ASN A 119 -3.88 20.91 20.28
C ASN A 119 -3.45 22.33 19.88
N ALA A 120 -3.05 23.16 20.85
CA ALA A 120 -2.55 24.50 20.58
C ALA A 120 -1.24 24.49 19.77
N LEU A 121 -0.40 23.47 19.95
CA LEU A 121 0.88 23.34 19.26
C LEU A 121 0.76 22.60 17.92
N LEU A 122 0.01 21.50 17.90
CA LEU A 122 0.04 20.49 16.83
C LEU A 122 -1.31 20.30 16.14
N GLY A 123 -2.42 20.64 16.79
CA GLY A 123 -3.76 20.43 16.23
C GLY A 123 -4.06 21.30 15.01
N TRP A 124 -3.27 22.38 14.82
CA TRP A 124 -3.46 23.40 13.79
C TRP A 124 -2.39 23.40 12.69
N VAL A 125 -1.46 22.44 12.66
CA VAL A 125 -0.33 22.45 11.70
C VAL A 125 -0.75 22.17 10.25
N ALA A 126 -2.04 22.23 9.90
CA ALA A 126 -2.47 22.16 8.50
C ALA A 126 -3.75 22.97 8.17
N ALA A 127 -4.03 24.09 8.86
CA ALA A 127 -5.27 24.83 8.58
C ALA A 127 -5.12 26.22 7.92
N ASP A 128 -3.95 26.87 7.91
CA ASP A 128 -3.83 28.23 7.32
C ASP A 128 -2.44 28.50 6.68
N GLN A 129 -2.21 27.91 5.50
CA GLN A 129 -1.38 28.50 4.44
C GLN A 129 -2.19 28.44 3.14
#